data_AF-Q9FEG6-F1
#
_entry.id   AF-Q9FEG6-F1
#
_cell.length_a   1.000
_cell.length_b   1.000
_cell.length_c   1.000
_cell.angle_alpha   90.00
_cell.angle_beta   90.00
_cell.angle_gamma   90.00
#
_symmetry.space_group_name_H-M   'P 1'
#
loop_
_entity.id
_entity.type
_entity.pdbx_description
1 polymer ?
#
loop_
_entity_poly.entity_id
_entity_poly.type
_entity_poly.pdbx_seq_one_letter_code
_entity_poly.pdbx_strand_id
1 'polypeptide(L)'
;MFGRAPKKSDNTKYYEILGVPKTASPDDLKKAYRKAAIKNHPDKGGDPEKFKELAQAYEVLSDPEKREIYDQYGEDALKEGMGGGGGGGHDPFDIFQSFFGGSPFGGGGSSRGRRQRRGEDVIHPLKVSLEDLCNGTSKKLSLSRNVICSKCKGKGSKSGASMTCPGCQGSGMKVSIRHLGPSMIQQMQHPCNDCKGTGETINDKDRCPQCKGQKVVQEKKAIEVIVEKGMQNGQKITFPGEADEAPDTVTGDIVFVLQQKEHPKFKRKGDDLFVEHSLTLSEALCGFQFTLTHLDGRQLLIKSQPGEVIKPDQFKGINDEGMPMYQRPFMRGKLYIHFSVDFPESLTPEQCKALEAVLPPRPSIQMTDMELDECEETTLHDVNIEEEMRRKQQAAQEAYDEDEDMHGGAQRVQCAQQ
;
A
#
# COMPACT_ATOMS: atom_id res chain seq x y z
N MET A 1 50.01 17.66 27.09
CA MET A 1 49.04 17.72 28.20
C MET A 1 47.82 18.49 27.75
N PHE A 2 46.68 17.84 27.53
CA PHE A 2 45.34 18.41 27.73
C PHE A 2 44.36 17.23 27.87
N GLY A 3 44.23 16.71 29.10
CA GLY A 3 43.20 15.74 29.43
C GLY A 3 41.84 16.43 29.40
N ARG A 4 40.98 16.07 28.44
CA ARG A 4 39.55 16.36 28.54
C ARG A 4 39.01 15.50 29.68
N ALA A 5 38.60 16.14 30.76
CA ALA A 5 37.82 15.48 31.81
C ALA A 5 36.58 14.84 31.18
N PRO A 6 36.19 13.61 31.57
CA PRO A 6 34.95 13.01 31.09
C PRO A 6 33.79 13.88 31.57
N LYS A 7 33.04 14.49 30.65
CA LYS A 7 31.74 15.06 30.96
C LYS A 7 30.91 13.92 31.58
N LYS A 8 30.40 14.11 32.80
CA LYS A 8 29.36 13.24 33.36
C LYS A 8 28.15 13.38 32.45
N SER A 9 27.99 12.47 31.51
CA SER A 9 26.81 12.38 30.68
C SER A 9 25.65 11.84 31.51
N ASP A 10 24.48 12.43 31.31
CA ASP A 10 23.26 12.01 32.00
C ASP A 10 22.80 10.66 31.45
N ASN A 11 22.92 9.63 32.28
CA ASN A 11 22.50 8.26 32.01
C ASN A 11 21.29 7.84 32.86
N THR A 12 20.59 8.78 33.53
CA THR A 12 19.34 8.50 34.26
C THR A 12 18.10 8.95 33.51
N LYS A 13 18.22 9.95 32.62
CA LYS A 13 17.11 10.56 31.88
C LYS A 13 16.13 9.58 31.20
N TYR A 14 16.56 8.56 30.48
CA TYR A 14 15.63 7.62 29.81
C TYR A 14 14.87 6.73 30.79
N TYR A 15 15.48 6.40 31.92
CA TYR A 15 14.82 5.68 33.01
C TYR A 15 13.78 6.57 33.70
N GLU A 16 14.09 7.86 33.88
CA GLU A 16 13.17 8.86 34.42
C GLU A 16 11.98 9.13 33.49
N ILE A 17 12.22 9.23 32.17
CA ILE A 17 11.18 9.41 31.15
C ILE A 17 10.19 8.24 31.15
N LEU A 18 10.68 7.00 31.29
CA LEU A 18 9.83 5.82 31.42
C LEU A 18 9.26 5.63 32.83
N GLY A 19 9.74 6.38 33.82
CA GLY A 19 9.31 6.28 35.22
C GLY A 19 9.72 4.96 35.89
N VAL A 20 10.88 4.41 35.52
CA VAL A 20 11.40 3.13 36.00
C VAL A 20 12.80 3.28 36.62
N PRO A 21 13.20 2.43 37.57
CA PRO A 21 14.56 2.44 38.10
C PRO A 21 15.56 1.87 37.08
N LYS A 22 16.85 2.22 37.20
CA LYS A 22 17.94 1.65 36.36
C LYS A 22 18.05 0.13 36.41
N THR A 23 17.59 -0.48 37.50
CA THR A 23 17.54 -1.93 37.70
C THR A 23 16.32 -2.59 37.03
N ALA A 24 15.51 -1.84 36.28
CA ALA A 24 14.30 -2.37 35.65
C ALA A 24 14.61 -3.49 34.66
N SER A 25 13.83 -4.57 34.75
CA SER A 25 13.91 -5.67 33.80
C SER A 25 13.36 -5.25 32.42
N PRO A 26 13.69 -5.98 31.33
CA PRO A 26 13.09 -5.74 30.01
C PRO A 26 11.56 -5.74 30.03
N ASP A 27 10.96 -6.60 30.87
CA ASP A 27 9.51 -6.68 31.03
C ASP A 27 8.93 -5.44 31.73
N ASP A 28 9.64 -4.87 32.70
CA ASP A 28 9.23 -3.65 33.38
C ASP A 28 9.31 -2.44 32.45
N LEU A 29 10.37 -2.35 31.63
CA LEU A 29 10.50 -1.33 30.58
C LEU A 29 9.35 -1.39 29.59
N LYS A 30 8.99 -2.60 29.13
CA LYS A 30 7.88 -2.82 28.19
C LYS A 30 6.51 -2.51 28.79
N LYS A 31 6.31 -2.76 30.09
CA LYS A 31 5.07 -2.40 30.80
C LYS A 31 4.97 -0.90 31.02
N ALA A 32 6.06 -0.26 31.43
CA ALA A 32 6.12 1.18 31.67
C ALA A 32 5.89 1.98 30.38
N TYR A 33 6.55 1.60 29.28
CA TYR A 33 6.34 2.20 27.97
C TYR A 33 4.90 2.07 27.50
N ARG A 34 4.29 0.87 27.58
CA ARG A 34 2.88 0.69 27.17
C ARG A 34 1.92 1.56 27.99
N LYS A 35 2.13 1.67 29.30
CA LYS A 35 1.31 2.52 30.17
C LYS A 35 1.46 4.01 29.84
N ALA A 36 2.68 4.47 29.59
CA ALA A 36 2.98 5.87 29.28
C ALA A 36 2.56 6.26 27.86
N ALA A 37 2.74 5.37 26.87
CA ALA A 37 2.36 5.58 25.47
C ALA A 37 0.84 5.69 25.30
N ILE A 38 0.05 4.89 26.03
CA ILE A 38 -1.43 5.00 26.00
C ILE A 38 -1.90 6.33 26.59
N LYS A 39 -1.22 6.82 27.63
CA LYS A 39 -1.55 8.08 28.31
C LYS A 39 -1.19 9.31 27.48
N ASN A 40 -0.08 9.25 26.74
CA ASN A 40 0.44 10.37 25.96
C ASN A 40 0.18 10.21 24.45
N HIS A 41 -0.73 9.33 24.04
CA HIS A 41 -1.04 9.14 22.62
C HIS A 41 -1.69 10.42 22.03
N PRO A 42 -1.24 10.93 20.87
CA PRO A 42 -1.80 12.15 20.25
C PRO A 42 -3.30 12.08 20.02
N ASP A 43 -3.81 10.94 19.53
CA ASP A 43 -5.25 10.71 19.30
C ASP A 43 -6.11 10.70 20.59
N LYS A 44 -5.46 10.64 21.77
CA LYS A 44 -6.13 10.67 23.08
C LYS A 44 -5.90 12.00 23.82
N GLY A 45 -5.46 13.04 23.11
CA GLY A 45 -5.18 14.36 23.67
C GLY A 45 -3.86 14.44 24.44
N GLY A 46 -2.93 13.51 24.19
CA GLY A 46 -1.60 13.51 24.76
C GLY A 46 -0.61 14.42 24.05
N ASP A 47 0.48 14.76 24.74
CA ASP A 47 1.53 15.62 24.24
C ASP A 47 2.43 14.86 23.23
N PRO A 48 2.48 15.28 21.95
CA PRO A 48 3.24 14.59 20.91
C PRO A 48 4.75 14.63 21.14
N GLU A 49 5.28 15.62 21.84
CA GLU A 49 6.72 15.69 22.15
C GLU A 49 7.09 14.63 23.20
N LYS A 50 6.29 14.51 24.26
CA LYS A 50 6.48 13.46 25.28
C LYS A 50 6.31 12.07 24.71
N PHE A 51 5.42 11.90 23.73
CA PHE A 51 5.27 10.61 23.05
C PHE A 51 6.55 10.22 22.28
N LYS A 52 7.18 11.17 21.59
CA LYS A 52 8.47 10.96 20.90
C LYS A 52 9.59 10.63 21.88
N GLU A 53 9.69 11.35 22.99
CA GLU A 53 10.69 11.09 24.03
C GLU A 53 10.52 9.71 24.67
N LEU A 54 9.28 9.28 24.93
CA LEU A 54 8.97 7.95 25.44
C LEU A 54 9.35 6.83 24.46
N ALA A 55 9.11 7.05 23.17
CA ALA A 55 9.50 6.10 22.13
C ALA A 55 11.03 5.96 22.04
N GLN A 56 11.75 7.10 22.05
CA GLN A 56 13.21 7.11 22.03
C GLN A 56 13.82 6.44 23.27
N ALA A 57 13.29 6.74 24.46
CA ALA A 57 13.75 6.13 25.71
C ALA A 57 13.55 4.61 25.71
N TYR A 58 12.40 4.13 25.23
CA TYR A 58 12.14 2.70 25.13
C TYR A 58 13.01 2.01 24.07
N GLU A 59 13.23 2.64 22.92
CA GLU A 59 14.08 2.07 21.87
C GLU A 59 15.51 1.82 22.37
N VAL A 60 16.09 2.79 23.09
CA VAL A 60 17.44 2.68 23.63
C VAL A 60 17.50 1.67 24.78
N LEU A 61 16.52 1.66 25.68
CA LEU A 61 16.55 0.79 26.87
C LEU A 61 16.07 -0.64 26.61
N SER A 62 15.30 -0.89 25.55
CA SER A 62 14.79 -2.23 25.20
C SER A 62 15.81 -3.13 24.51
N ASP A 63 16.82 -2.54 23.88
CA ASP A 63 17.94 -3.26 23.26
C ASP A 63 19.10 -3.40 24.26
N PRO A 64 19.58 -4.62 24.56
CA PRO A 64 20.65 -4.84 25.54
C PRO A 64 21.96 -4.11 25.22
N GLU A 65 22.34 -4.02 23.94
CA GLU A 65 23.60 -3.40 23.51
C GLU A 65 23.48 -1.86 23.57
N LYS A 66 22.35 -1.31 23.10
CA LYS A 66 22.08 0.15 23.22
C LYS A 66 21.95 0.59 24.67
N ARG A 67 21.33 -0.22 25.52
CA ARG A 67 21.21 0.04 26.96
C ARG A 67 22.57 0.06 27.63
N GLU A 68 23.46 -0.87 27.30
CA GLU A 68 24.83 -0.90 27.84
C GLU A 68 25.62 0.36 27.43
N ILE A 69 25.53 0.77 26.17
CA ILE A 69 26.16 2.00 25.67
C ILE A 69 25.61 3.24 26.39
N TYR A 70 24.28 3.33 26.54
CA TYR A 70 23.64 4.42 27.26
C TYR A 70 24.00 4.45 28.75
N ASP A 71 24.06 3.29 29.39
CA ASP A 71 24.44 3.16 30.79
C ASP A 71 25.90 3.57 31.03
N GLN A 72 26.80 3.27 30.08
CA GLN A 72 28.22 3.60 30.14
C GLN A 72 28.54 5.05 29.75
N TYR A 73 27.88 5.61 28.73
CA TYR A 73 28.28 6.87 28.10
C TYR A 73 27.18 7.93 27.99
N GLY A 74 25.95 7.65 28.43
CA GLY A 74 24.83 8.60 28.46
C GLY A 74 24.33 9.05 27.09
N GLU A 75 23.42 10.04 27.05
CA GLU A 75 22.75 10.49 25.82
C GLU A 75 23.72 11.01 24.74
N ASP A 76 24.85 11.59 25.14
CA ASP A 76 25.82 12.22 24.23
C ASP A 76 26.48 11.21 23.28
N ALA A 77 26.71 9.97 23.73
CA ALA A 77 27.29 8.92 22.89
C ALA A 77 26.34 8.42 21.79
N LEU A 78 25.03 8.57 21.99
CA LEU A 78 24.03 8.26 20.98
C LEU A 78 23.91 9.37 19.92
N LYS A 79 24.25 10.62 20.30
CA LYS A 79 24.22 11.79 19.40
C LYS A 79 25.51 11.98 18.61
N GLU A 80 26.68 11.68 19.17
CA GLU A 80 27.98 11.81 18.47
C GLU A 80 28.20 10.76 17.36
N GLY A 81 27.38 9.71 17.28
CA GLY A 81 27.31 8.81 16.12
C GLY A 81 26.52 9.36 14.91
N MET A 82 25.97 10.57 15.02
CA MET A 82 24.91 11.11 14.14
C MET A 82 25.21 12.54 13.65
N GLY A 83 26.49 12.94 13.59
CA GLY A 83 26.92 14.29 13.26
C GLY A 83 27.65 14.41 11.92
N GLY A 84 26.89 14.53 10.82
CA GLY A 84 27.45 14.84 9.50
C GLY A 84 26.42 15.16 8.42
N GLY A 85 25.93 16.41 8.38
CA GLY A 85 25.38 17.03 7.16
C GLY A 85 23.85 17.22 7.08
N GLY A 86 23.43 18.48 7.25
CA GLY A 86 22.44 19.18 6.38
C GLY A 86 21.00 18.66 6.26
N GLY A 87 20.09 19.37 6.94
CA GLY A 87 18.68 19.64 6.61
C GLY A 87 17.96 18.86 5.50
N GLY A 88 16.91 18.12 5.90
CA GLY A 88 15.87 17.61 5.02
C GLY A 88 15.10 16.48 5.71
N GLY A 89 13.79 16.63 5.89
CA GLY A 89 12.95 15.67 6.60
C GLY A 89 12.93 14.29 5.94
N HIS A 90 13.63 13.33 6.53
CA HIS A 90 13.56 11.91 6.22
C HIS A 90 13.41 11.11 7.51
N ASP A 91 12.65 10.02 7.42
CA ASP A 91 12.27 9.14 8.52
C ASP A 91 13.53 8.56 9.23
N PRO A 92 13.65 8.67 10.56
CA PRO A 92 14.82 8.20 11.32
C PRO A 92 15.15 6.71 11.13
N PHE A 93 14.19 5.90 10.65
CA PHE A 93 14.36 4.47 10.40
C PHE A 93 15.22 4.15 9.16
N ASP A 94 15.20 4.99 8.12
CA ASP A 94 15.89 4.69 6.84
C ASP A 94 17.38 5.04 6.86
N ILE A 95 17.76 6.03 7.68
CA ILE A 95 19.16 6.45 7.85
C ILE A 95 19.93 5.42 8.69
N PHE A 96 19.27 4.76 9.65
CA PHE A 96 19.90 3.77 10.52
C PHE A 96 20.09 2.40 9.83
N GLN A 97 19.18 1.99 8.93
CA GLN A 97 19.36 0.78 8.10
C GLN A 97 20.56 0.91 7.15
N SER A 98 20.85 2.13 6.70
CA SER A 98 22.00 2.43 5.83
C SER A 98 23.33 2.44 6.59
N PHE A 99 23.32 2.68 7.91
CA PHE A 99 24.54 2.82 8.73
C PHE A 99 24.93 1.53 9.49
N PHE A 100 23.94 0.72 9.92
CA PHE A 100 24.17 -0.58 10.56
C PHE A 100 24.02 -1.79 9.62
N GLY A 101 23.58 -1.57 8.38
CA GLY A 101 23.45 -2.60 7.33
C GLY A 101 24.71 -2.90 6.51
N GLY A 102 25.84 -2.25 6.80
CA GLY A 102 27.09 -2.52 6.11
C GLY A 102 28.20 -1.63 6.62
N SER A 103 29.04 -2.14 7.53
CA SER A 103 30.17 -1.38 8.05
C SER A 103 31.52 -2.03 7.74
N PRO A 104 32.56 -1.26 7.37
CA PRO A 104 33.75 -1.70 6.65
C PRO A 104 34.98 -1.90 7.56
N PHE A 105 34.78 -2.18 8.85
CA PHE A 105 35.88 -2.36 9.80
C PHE A 105 35.48 -3.37 10.89
N GLY A 106 35.94 -4.62 10.76
CA GLY A 106 35.66 -5.65 11.77
C GLY A 106 35.86 -7.07 11.26
N GLY A 107 37.12 -7.50 11.16
CA GLY A 107 37.46 -8.90 10.95
C GLY A 107 37.42 -9.68 12.26
N GLY A 108 36.69 -10.79 12.27
CA GLY A 108 36.93 -11.90 13.20
C GLY A 108 35.68 -12.45 13.88
N GLY A 109 35.19 -13.59 13.37
CA GLY A 109 34.49 -14.56 14.21
C GLY A 109 32.97 -14.47 14.24
N SER A 110 32.32 -14.66 13.10
CA SER A 110 31.03 -15.35 13.12
C SER A 110 31.11 -16.53 12.19
N SER A 111 30.79 -17.71 12.73
CA SER A 111 30.63 -18.96 12.01
C SER A 111 29.88 -18.69 10.72
N ARG A 112 30.60 -18.72 9.58
CA ARG A 112 30.01 -18.72 8.25
C ARG A 112 29.39 -20.10 8.04
N GLY A 113 28.29 -20.36 8.75
CA GLY A 113 27.22 -21.13 8.16
C GLY A 113 26.93 -20.45 6.84
N ARG A 114 27.28 -21.12 5.73
CA ARG A 114 27.00 -20.69 4.37
C ARG A 114 25.48 -20.55 4.30
N ARG A 115 24.95 -19.37 4.66
CA ARG A 115 23.52 -19.07 4.57
C ARG A 115 23.23 -19.21 3.10
N GLN A 116 22.64 -20.35 2.74
CA GLN A 116 22.39 -20.71 1.36
C GLN A 116 21.57 -19.56 0.78
N ARG A 117 22.08 -18.91 -0.26
CA ARG A 117 21.38 -17.77 -0.87
C ARG A 117 20.00 -18.28 -1.27
N ARG A 118 18.93 -17.60 -0.88
CA ARG A 118 17.57 -17.94 -1.34
C ARG A 118 17.28 -17.10 -2.58
N GLY A 119 16.71 -17.73 -3.59
CA GLY A 119 16.20 -17.10 -4.80
C GLY A 119 15.00 -16.23 -4.46
N GLU A 120 14.73 -15.27 -5.32
CA GLU A 120 13.61 -14.34 -5.14
C GLU A 120 12.28 -15.05 -5.44
N ASP A 121 11.25 -14.69 -4.68
CA ASP A 121 9.89 -15.17 -4.92
C ASP A 121 9.29 -14.46 -6.15
N VAL A 122 8.56 -15.21 -6.97
CA VAL A 122 7.91 -14.67 -8.18
C VAL A 122 6.43 -14.41 -7.88
N ILE A 123 6.01 -13.14 -7.96
CA ILE A 123 4.63 -12.74 -7.69
C ILE A 123 3.85 -12.65 -9.00
N HIS A 124 2.76 -13.41 -9.10
CA HIS A 124 1.85 -13.38 -10.25
C HIS A 124 0.45 -12.91 -9.85
N PRO A 125 -0.05 -11.78 -10.40
CA PRO A 125 -1.43 -11.37 -10.17
C PRO A 125 -2.39 -12.30 -10.91
N LEU A 126 -3.27 -12.98 -10.17
CA LEU A 126 -4.30 -13.86 -10.72
C LEU A 126 -5.64 -13.13 -10.75
N LYS A 127 -6.05 -12.69 -11.94
CA LYS A 127 -7.34 -12.02 -12.12
C LYS A 127 -8.50 -13.01 -11.94
N VAL A 128 -9.38 -12.74 -10.98
CA VAL A 128 -10.55 -13.56 -10.62
C VAL A 128 -11.82 -12.72 -10.62
N SER A 129 -12.92 -13.27 -11.11
CA SER A 129 -14.21 -12.58 -11.07
C SER A 129 -14.94 -12.83 -9.75
N LEU A 130 -16.04 -12.12 -9.49
CA LEU A 130 -16.85 -12.35 -8.29
C LEU A 130 -17.53 -13.72 -8.31
N GLU A 131 -17.92 -14.20 -9.50
CA GLU A 131 -18.49 -15.53 -9.72
C GLU A 131 -17.47 -16.63 -9.42
N ASP A 132 -16.22 -16.45 -9.87
CA ASP A 132 -15.10 -17.35 -9.54
C ASP A 132 -14.90 -17.46 -8.02
N LEU A 133 -14.99 -16.33 -7.31
CA LEU A 133 -14.82 -16.27 -5.85
C LEU A 133 -16.03 -16.80 -5.08
N CYS A 134 -17.23 -16.72 -5.66
CA CYS A 134 -18.46 -17.22 -5.06
C CYS A 134 -18.60 -18.75 -5.24
N ASN A 135 -18.32 -19.24 -6.45
CA ASN A 135 -18.53 -20.65 -6.81
C ASN A 135 -17.27 -21.51 -6.63
N GLY A 136 -16.10 -20.89 -6.53
CA GLY A 136 -14.81 -21.57 -6.56
C GLY A 136 -14.45 -21.98 -8.00
N THR A 137 -13.16 -21.96 -8.32
CA THR A 137 -12.68 -22.31 -9.67
C THR A 137 -11.25 -22.82 -9.64
N SER A 138 -10.85 -23.60 -10.64
CA SER A 138 -9.48 -24.05 -10.86
C SER A 138 -8.94 -23.43 -12.15
N LYS A 139 -7.86 -22.67 -12.06
CA LYS A 139 -7.22 -22.02 -13.22
C LYS A 139 -5.87 -22.67 -13.51
N LYS A 140 -5.72 -23.22 -14.72
CA LYS A 140 -4.45 -23.77 -15.20
C LYS A 140 -3.66 -22.67 -15.91
N LEU A 141 -2.49 -22.36 -15.39
CA LEU A 141 -1.59 -21.32 -15.90
C LEU A 141 -0.29 -21.97 -16.37
N SER A 142 0.13 -21.67 -17.59
CA SER A 142 1.46 -22.06 -18.08
C SER A 142 2.45 -20.97 -17.72
N LEU A 143 3.38 -21.28 -16.83
CA LEU A 143 4.49 -20.39 -16.47
C LEU A 143 5.80 -20.91 -17.03
N SER A 144 6.66 -19.99 -17.46
CA SER A 144 8.04 -20.31 -17.82
C SER A 144 8.94 -19.97 -16.64
N ARG A 145 9.70 -20.95 -16.16
CA ARG A 145 10.70 -20.78 -15.09
C ARG A 145 12.06 -21.27 -15.55
N ASN A 146 13.12 -20.75 -14.96
CA ASN A 146 14.47 -21.26 -15.12
C ASN A 146 14.68 -22.45 -14.19
N VAL A 147 15.13 -23.58 -14.73
CA VAL A 147 15.48 -24.77 -13.96
C VAL A 147 16.94 -25.14 -14.16
N ILE A 148 17.55 -25.77 -13.16
CA ILE A 148 18.92 -26.24 -13.26
C ILE A 148 19.02 -27.21 -14.44
N CYS A 149 19.99 -26.95 -15.33
CA CYS A 149 20.15 -27.75 -16.53
C CYS A 149 20.43 -29.22 -16.17
N SER A 150 19.49 -30.11 -16.49
CA SER A 150 19.58 -31.54 -16.17
C SER A 150 20.82 -32.22 -16.73
N LYS A 151 21.30 -31.82 -17.92
CA LYS A 151 22.50 -32.40 -18.55
C LYS A 151 23.82 -32.05 -17.86
N CYS A 152 23.98 -30.82 -17.35
CA CYS A 152 25.22 -30.39 -16.70
C CYS A 152 25.09 -30.21 -15.19
N LYS A 153 23.91 -30.47 -14.61
CA LYS A 153 23.60 -30.34 -13.18
C LYS A 153 24.05 -28.98 -12.61
N GLY A 154 23.81 -27.90 -13.36
CA GLY A 154 24.16 -26.54 -12.93
C GLY A 154 25.63 -26.16 -13.09
N LYS A 155 26.49 -27.02 -13.67
CA LYS A 155 27.92 -26.71 -13.88
C LYS A 155 28.18 -25.86 -15.12
N GLY A 156 27.31 -25.94 -16.14
CA GLY A 156 27.42 -25.16 -17.38
C GLY A 156 28.39 -25.73 -18.42
N SER A 157 29.24 -26.70 -18.05
CA SER A 157 30.16 -27.42 -18.94
C SER A 157 29.80 -28.90 -19.10
N LYS A 158 30.33 -29.56 -20.12
CA LYS A 158 30.14 -31.02 -20.33
C LYS A 158 31.01 -31.80 -19.34
N SER A 159 32.26 -31.38 -19.16
CA SER A 159 33.22 -32.01 -18.24
C SER A 159 32.99 -31.64 -16.77
N GLY A 160 32.28 -30.54 -16.50
CA GLY A 160 32.16 -29.95 -15.18
C GLY A 160 33.34 -29.03 -14.80
N ALA A 161 34.30 -28.82 -15.70
CA ALA A 161 35.39 -27.86 -15.51
C ALA A 161 34.90 -26.41 -15.71
N SER A 162 35.39 -25.52 -14.85
CA SER A 162 35.34 -24.05 -14.99
C SER A 162 36.77 -23.52 -14.88
N MET A 163 37.05 -22.37 -15.52
CA MET A 163 38.33 -21.67 -15.38
C MET A 163 38.08 -20.32 -14.73
N THR A 164 39.06 -19.83 -13.96
CA THR A 164 39.01 -18.48 -13.40
C THR A 164 38.94 -17.46 -14.53
N CYS A 165 38.00 -16.52 -14.45
CA CYS A 165 37.82 -15.51 -15.48
C CYS A 165 39.08 -14.65 -15.58
N PRO A 166 39.77 -14.60 -16.74
CA PRO A 166 41.02 -13.84 -16.89
C PRO A 166 40.79 -12.32 -16.77
N GLY A 167 39.62 -11.84 -17.18
CA GLY A 167 39.30 -10.41 -17.16
C GLY A 167 39.10 -9.80 -15.76
N CYS A 168 38.59 -10.57 -14.80
CA CYS A 168 38.39 -10.12 -13.42
C CYS A 168 39.22 -10.91 -12.40
N GLN A 169 40.04 -11.85 -12.87
CA GLN A 169 40.85 -12.74 -12.03
C GLN A 169 40.03 -13.45 -10.93
N GLY A 170 38.78 -13.81 -11.24
CA GLY A 170 37.88 -14.49 -10.30
C GLY A 170 37.06 -13.57 -9.41
N SER A 171 37.24 -12.26 -9.46
CA SER A 171 36.49 -11.31 -8.60
C SER A 171 35.05 -11.10 -9.06
N GLY A 172 34.71 -11.45 -10.30
CA GLY A 172 33.39 -11.21 -10.89
C GLY A 172 33.08 -9.75 -11.23
N MET A 173 33.86 -8.79 -10.74
CA MET A 173 33.63 -7.34 -10.86
C MET A 173 34.86 -6.65 -11.45
N LYS A 174 34.64 -5.63 -12.29
CA LYS A 174 35.70 -4.75 -12.80
C LYS A 174 35.47 -3.34 -12.24
N VAL A 175 36.55 -2.70 -11.80
CA VAL A 175 36.53 -1.30 -11.34
C VAL A 175 36.83 -0.40 -12.53
N SER A 176 35.89 0.48 -12.89
CA SER A 176 36.14 1.54 -13.88
C SER A 176 36.36 2.87 -13.16
N ILE A 177 37.47 3.54 -13.49
CA ILE A 177 37.80 4.85 -12.94
C ILE A 177 37.32 5.90 -13.92
N ARG A 178 36.41 6.78 -13.50
CA ARG A 178 35.96 7.95 -14.27
C ARG A 178 36.59 9.21 -13.69
N HIS A 179 37.37 9.93 -14.49
CA HIS A 179 37.95 11.21 -14.12
C HIS A 179 36.89 12.30 -14.33
N LEU A 180 36.42 12.92 -13.24
CA LEU A 180 35.42 14.00 -13.26
C LEU A 180 36.04 15.39 -13.20
N GLY A 181 37.38 15.49 -13.10
CA GLY A 181 38.11 16.75 -13.15
C GLY A 181 39.57 16.59 -12.74
N PRO A 182 40.35 17.68 -12.75
CA PRO A 182 41.69 17.70 -12.19
C PRO A 182 41.57 17.47 -10.67
N SER A 183 41.94 16.28 -10.22
CA SER A 183 41.90 15.80 -8.81
C SER A 183 40.63 15.09 -8.32
N MET A 184 39.60 14.86 -9.15
CA MET A 184 38.45 14.02 -8.77
C MET A 184 38.35 12.77 -9.65
N ILE A 185 38.59 11.61 -9.02
CA ILE A 185 38.35 10.28 -9.59
C ILE A 185 37.15 9.63 -8.91
N GLN A 186 36.21 9.13 -9.71
CA GLN A 186 35.09 8.31 -9.26
C GLN A 186 35.36 6.86 -9.65
N GLN A 187 35.45 5.96 -8.67
CA GLN A 187 35.55 4.53 -8.92
C GLN A 187 34.14 3.93 -8.94
N MET A 188 33.74 3.37 -10.08
CA MET A 188 32.48 2.64 -10.21
C MET A 188 32.79 1.15 -10.39
N GLN A 189 32.14 0.30 -9.61
CA GLN A 189 32.22 -1.16 -9.78
C GLN A 189 31.10 -1.62 -10.70
N HIS A 190 31.45 -2.36 -11.74
CA HIS A 190 30.48 -2.98 -12.65
C HIS A 190 30.75 -4.48 -12.78
N PRO A 191 29.73 -5.32 -13.03
CA PRO A 191 29.92 -6.74 -13.31
C PRO A 191 30.89 -6.93 -14.47
N CYS A 192 31.82 -7.87 -14.34
CA CYS A 192 32.79 -8.16 -15.38
C CYS A 192 32.08 -8.64 -16.65
N ASN A 193 32.30 -7.97 -17.79
CA ASN A 193 31.66 -8.31 -19.07
C ASN A 193 31.97 -9.75 -19.54
N ASP A 194 33.16 -10.28 -19.21
CA ASP A 194 33.62 -11.59 -19.69
C ASP A 194 32.93 -12.77 -18.97
N CYS A 195 32.69 -12.66 -17.65
CA CYS A 195 32.07 -13.70 -16.84
C CYS A 195 30.68 -13.32 -16.31
N LYS A 196 30.19 -12.11 -16.64
CA LYS A 196 28.90 -11.55 -16.20
C LYS A 196 28.67 -11.65 -14.69
N GLY A 197 29.67 -11.33 -13.89
CA GLY A 197 29.56 -11.40 -12.43
C GLY A 197 29.92 -12.74 -11.79
N THR A 198 30.07 -13.83 -12.57
CA THR A 198 30.26 -15.18 -11.99
C THR A 198 31.69 -15.48 -11.52
N GLY A 199 32.69 -14.72 -11.96
CA GLY A 199 34.11 -14.97 -11.66
C GLY A 199 34.73 -16.14 -12.42
N GLU A 200 33.92 -16.93 -13.14
CA GLU A 200 34.34 -18.12 -13.87
C GLU A 200 34.00 -17.99 -15.36
N THR A 201 34.84 -18.59 -16.21
CA THR A 201 34.57 -18.76 -17.64
C THR A 201 34.67 -20.23 -18.03
N ILE A 202 33.92 -20.62 -19.05
CA ILE A 202 33.88 -21.99 -19.56
C ILE A 202 34.42 -21.97 -20.99
N ASN A 203 35.35 -22.87 -21.31
CA ASN A 203 35.87 -23.03 -22.66
C ASN A 203 34.74 -23.34 -23.65
N ASP A 204 34.74 -22.66 -24.80
CA ASP A 204 33.65 -22.75 -25.78
C ASP A 204 33.35 -24.18 -26.25
N LYS A 205 34.40 -24.99 -26.43
CA LYS A 205 34.28 -26.40 -26.82
C LYS A 205 33.61 -27.28 -25.76
N ASP A 206 33.74 -26.88 -24.49
CA ASP A 206 33.24 -27.60 -23.32
C ASP A 206 31.93 -27.02 -22.77
N ARG A 207 31.38 -25.96 -23.39
CA ARG A 207 30.05 -25.46 -23.01
C ARG A 207 29.00 -26.55 -23.18
N CYS A 208 28.11 -26.65 -22.18
CA CYS A 208 26.98 -27.57 -22.26
C CYS A 208 26.11 -27.20 -23.48
N PRO A 209 25.74 -28.16 -24.35
CA PRO A 209 24.98 -27.86 -25.57
C PRO A 209 23.54 -27.40 -25.28
N GLN A 210 22.99 -27.74 -24.11
CA GLN A 210 21.61 -27.43 -23.76
C GLN A 210 21.45 -26.04 -23.13
N CYS A 211 22.27 -25.68 -22.14
CA CYS A 211 22.24 -24.35 -21.51
C CYS A 211 23.24 -23.36 -22.09
N LYS A 212 24.10 -23.79 -23.02
CA LYS A 212 25.14 -22.95 -23.67
C LYS A 212 26.06 -22.22 -22.67
N GLY A 213 26.30 -22.82 -21.51
CA GLY A 213 27.11 -22.24 -20.42
C GLY A 213 26.32 -21.47 -19.36
N GLN A 214 25.01 -21.28 -19.53
CA GLN A 214 24.17 -20.50 -18.59
C GLN A 214 23.79 -21.25 -17.31
N LYS A 215 24.16 -22.54 -17.18
CA LYS A 215 23.87 -23.42 -16.02
C LYS A 215 22.37 -23.75 -15.81
N VAL A 216 21.45 -22.94 -16.32
CA VAL A 216 19.99 -23.13 -16.27
C VAL A 216 19.36 -23.25 -17.67
N VAL A 217 18.12 -23.76 -17.74
CA VAL A 217 17.31 -23.86 -18.96
C VAL A 217 15.88 -23.40 -18.68
N GLN A 218 15.21 -22.76 -19.63
CA GLN A 218 13.80 -22.40 -19.48
C GLN A 218 12.91 -23.62 -19.65
N GLU A 219 12.07 -23.88 -18.65
CA GLU A 219 11.05 -24.92 -18.62
C GLU A 219 9.65 -24.27 -18.58
N LYS A 220 8.73 -24.76 -19.40
CA LYS A 220 7.30 -24.40 -19.31
C LYS A 220 6.58 -25.41 -18.45
N LYS A 221 5.99 -24.97 -17.35
CA LYS A 221 5.22 -25.81 -16.41
C LYS A 221 3.80 -25.30 -16.30
N ALA A 222 2.83 -26.20 -16.39
CA ALA A 222 1.44 -25.90 -16.10
C ALA A 222 1.20 -26.02 -14.60
N ILE A 223 0.80 -24.94 -13.95
CA ILE A 223 0.42 -24.90 -12.54
C ILE A 223 -1.09 -24.73 -12.46
N GLU A 224 -1.74 -25.61 -11.69
CA GLU A 224 -3.17 -25.53 -11.40
C GLU A 224 -3.38 -24.78 -10.10
N VAL A 225 -3.96 -23.58 -10.20
CA VAL A 225 -4.27 -22.72 -9.06
C VAL A 225 -5.73 -22.91 -8.69
N ILE A 226 -5.97 -23.44 -7.50
CA ILE A 226 -7.32 -23.66 -6.95
C ILE A 226 -7.73 -22.41 -6.18
N VAL A 227 -8.80 -21.76 -6.65
CA VAL A 227 -9.43 -20.62 -5.99
C VAL A 227 -10.63 -21.14 -5.23
N GLU A 228 -10.51 -21.18 -3.91
CA GLU A 228 -11.56 -21.66 -3.02
C GLU A 228 -12.69 -20.62 -2.87
N LYS A 229 -13.88 -21.11 -2.51
CA LYS A 229 -15.04 -20.27 -2.25
C LYS A 229 -14.75 -19.30 -1.12
N GLY A 230 -15.09 -18.04 -1.33
CA GLY A 230 -15.01 -16.99 -0.31
C GLY A 230 -13.64 -16.35 -0.16
N MET A 231 -12.63 -16.80 -0.91
CA MET A 231 -11.31 -16.17 -0.93
C MET A 231 -11.42 -14.66 -1.21
N GLN A 232 -10.53 -13.88 -0.60
CA GLN A 232 -10.58 -12.42 -0.62
C GLN A 232 -9.60 -11.83 -1.65
N ASN A 233 -9.88 -10.60 -2.09
CA ASN A 233 -8.95 -9.84 -2.89
C ASN A 233 -7.62 -9.64 -2.14
N GLY A 234 -6.50 -9.82 -2.83
CA GLY A 234 -5.15 -9.74 -2.25
C GLY A 234 -4.69 -11.00 -1.53
N GLN A 235 -5.54 -12.01 -1.36
CA GLN A 235 -5.15 -13.28 -0.75
C GLN A 235 -4.11 -14.01 -1.61
N LYS A 236 -3.13 -14.66 -0.95
CA LYS A 236 -1.98 -15.29 -1.59
C LYS A 236 -2.12 -16.81 -1.65
N ILE A 237 -1.80 -17.39 -2.79
CA ILE A 237 -1.68 -18.83 -3.01
C ILE A 237 -0.22 -19.12 -3.36
N THR A 238 0.50 -19.82 -2.48
CA THR A 238 1.94 -20.03 -2.60
C THR A 238 2.25 -21.45 -3.07
N PHE A 239 3.13 -21.55 -4.06
CA PHE A 239 3.70 -22.79 -4.57
C PHE A 239 5.19 -22.83 -4.19
N PRO A 240 5.56 -23.57 -3.13
CA PRO A 240 6.89 -23.50 -2.56
C PRO A 240 7.94 -24.12 -3.49
N GLY A 241 9.08 -23.42 -3.66
CA GLY A 241 10.21 -23.91 -4.47
C GLY A 241 9.96 -23.97 -5.98
N GLU A 242 8.88 -23.35 -6.46
CA GLU A 242 8.50 -23.38 -7.88
C GLU A 242 9.01 -22.16 -8.67
N ALA A 243 9.72 -21.21 -8.03
CA ALA A 243 10.31 -20.06 -8.71
C ALA A 243 11.52 -20.44 -9.58
N ASP A 244 12.23 -19.41 -10.07
CA ASP A 244 13.46 -19.59 -10.84
C ASP A 244 14.57 -20.22 -9.99
N GLU A 245 15.13 -21.32 -10.49
CA GLU A 245 16.27 -22.00 -9.88
C GLU A 245 17.57 -21.34 -10.34
N ALA A 246 18.51 -21.19 -9.41
CA ALA A 246 19.87 -20.75 -9.69
C ALA A 246 20.89 -21.69 -9.01
N PRO A 247 22.08 -21.89 -9.61
CA PRO A 247 23.14 -22.67 -8.98
C PRO A 247 23.49 -22.14 -7.58
N ASP A 248 23.80 -23.04 -6.65
CA ASP A 248 24.21 -22.72 -5.27
C ASP A 248 23.18 -21.87 -4.48
N THR A 249 21.91 -21.86 -4.92
CA THR A 249 20.83 -21.04 -4.37
C THR A 249 19.61 -21.92 -4.06
N VAL A 250 18.92 -21.69 -2.94
CA VAL A 250 17.61 -22.31 -2.64
C VAL A 250 16.54 -21.65 -3.49
N THR A 251 15.71 -22.40 -4.18
CA THR A 251 14.63 -21.84 -5.01
C THR A 251 13.63 -21.05 -4.17
N GLY A 252 13.21 -19.89 -4.68
CA GLY A 252 12.10 -19.12 -4.12
C GLY A 252 10.74 -19.77 -4.43
N ASP A 253 9.66 -19.09 -4.04
CA ASP A 253 8.30 -19.57 -4.22
C ASP A 253 7.60 -18.80 -5.36
N ILE A 254 6.64 -19.46 -6.01
CA ILE A 254 5.67 -18.74 -6.85
C ILE A 254 4.48 -18.34 -5.97
N VAL A 255 4.17 -17.05 -5.92
CA VAL A 255 3.07 -16.51 -5.12
C VAL A 255 2.03 -15.92 -6.06
N PHE A 256 0.87 -16.56 -6.17
CA PHE A 256 -0.28 -15.97 -6.86
C PHE A 256 -1.04 -15.05 -5.92
N VAL A 257 -1.19 -13.79 -6.30
CA VAL A 257 -2.01 -12.82 -5.55
C VAL A 257 -3.34 -12.68 -6.27
N LEU A 258 -4.43 -13.01 -5.58
CA LEU A 258 -5.76 -12.86 -6.16
C LEU A 258 -6.07 -11.38 -6.40
N GLN A 259 -6.46 -11.06 -7.63
CA GLN A 259 -6.89 -9.72 -8.02
C GLN A 259 -8.35 -9.80 -8.47
N GLN A 260 -9.26 -9.33 -7.61
CA GLN A 260 -10.67 -9.27 -7.92
C GLN A 260 -10.92 -8.28 -9.06
N LYS A 261 -11.61 -8.75 -10.11
CA LYS A 261 -12.11 -7.89 -11.18
C LYS A 261 -13.32 -7.10 -10.69
N GLU A 262 -13.43 -5.87 -11.18
CA GLU A 262 -14.65 -5.09 -11.01
C GLU A 262 -15.81 -5.78 -11.74
N HIS A 263 -16.99 -5.77 -11.11
CA HIS A 263 -18.20 -6.37 -11.66
C HIS A 263 -19.21 -5.25 -11.95
N PRO A 264 -19.92 -5.30 -13.10
CA PRO A 264 -20.81 -4.22 -13.54
C PRO A 264 -22.09 -4.01 -12.71
N LYS A 265 -22.33 -4.79 -11.65
CA LYS A 265 -23.60 -4.80 -10.92
C LYS A 265 -23.36 -4.97 -9.42
N PHE A 266 -22.51 -5.95 -9.07
CA PHE A 266 -22.19 -6.26 -7.69
C PHE A 266 -20.89 -5.58 -7.26
N LYS A 267 -20.92 -4.95 -6.09
CA LYS A 267 -19.75 -4.46 -5.38
C LYS A 267 -19.58 -5.26 -4.10
N ARG A 268 -18.45 -5.95 -3.97
CA ARG A 268 -18.13 -6.74 -2.77
C ARG A 268 -17.48 -5.86 -1.71
N LYS A 269 -17.92 -5.98 -0.46
CA LYS A 269 -17.27 -5.41 0.72
C LYS A 269 -17.24 -6.47 1.83
N GLY A 270 -16.06 -7.04 2.07
CA GLY A 270 -15.92 -8.19 2.97
C GLY A 270 -16.69 -9.40 2.42
N ASP A 271 -17.59 -9.94 3.23
CA ASP A 271 -18.47 -11.05 2.85
C ASP A 271 -19.82 -10.56 2.29
N ASP A 272 -20.07 -9.26 2.32
CA ASP A 272 -21.32 -8.67 1.85
C ASP A 272 -21.22 -8.20 0.40
N LEU A 273 -22.37 -8.23 -0.29
CA LEU A 273 -22.54 -7.75 -1.66
C LEU A 273 -23.44 -6.52 -1.67
N PHE A 274 -23.15 -5.59 -2.57
CA PHE A 274 -23.93 -4.37 -2.78
C PHE A 274 -24.34 -4.31 -4.24
N VAL A 275 -25.59 -3.98 -4.51
CA VAL A 275 -26.12 -3.73 -5.85
C VAL A 275 -26.96 -2.47 -5.81
N GLU A 276 -26.92 -1.71 -6.89
CA GLU A 276 -27.77 -0.55 -7.08
C GLU A 276 -28.95 -0.91 -7.97
N HIS A 277 -30.14 -0.43 -7.59
CA HIS A 277 -31.35 -0.63 -8.36
C HIS A 277 -32.19 0.65 -8.33
N SER A 278 -32.50 1.18 -9.50
CA SER A 278 -33.38 2.33 -9.63
C SER A 278 -34.84 1.89 -9.67
N LEU A 279 -35.68 2.64 -8.95
CA LEU A 279 -37.13 2.47 -8.92
C LEU A 279 -37.79 3.75 -9.40
N THR A 280 -38.89 3.64 -10.11
CA THR A 280 -39.76 4.79 -10.36
C THR A 280 -40.44 5.26 -9.07
N LEU A 281 -40.84 6.54 -8.99
CA LEU A 281 -41.59 7.05 -7.84
C LEU A 281 -42.86 6.23 -7.55
N SER A 282 -43.56 5.73 -8.57
CA SER A 282 -44.73 4.86 -8.38
C SER A 282 -44.36 3.51 -7.79
N GLU A 283 -43.26 2.89 -8.21
CA GLU A 283 -42.77 1.64 -7.64
C GLU A 283 -42.30 1.81 -6.19
N ALA A 284 -41.65 2.93 -5.88
CA ALA A 284 -41.19 3.25 -4.55
C ALA A 284 -42.34 3.45 -3.55
N LEU A 285 -43.49 3.99 -4.01
CA LEU A 285 -44.67 4.27 -3.17
C LEU A 285 -45.69 3.13 -3.14
N CYS A 286 -45.97 2.52 -4.29
CA CYS A 286 -47.04 1.52 -4.45
C CYS A 286 -46.51 0.08 -4.37
N GLY A 287 -45.19 -0.10 -4.33
CA GLY A 287 -44.52 -1.38 -4.28
C GLY A 287 -43.96 -1.81 -5.64
N PHE A 288 -43.02 -2.76 -5.58
CA PHE A 288 -42.25 -3.20 -6.73
C PHE A 288 -41.99 -4.70 -6.69
N GLN A 289 -41.71 -5.26 -7.86
CA GLN A 289 -41.29 -6.65 -8.02
C GLN A 289 -40.32 -6.76 -9.19
N PHE A 290 -39.11 -7.25 -8.95
CA PHE A 290 -38.14 -7.50 -10.00
C PHE A 290 -37.32 -8.77 -9.73
N THR A 291 -36.64 -9.24 -10.77
CA THR A 291 -35.75 -10.40 -10.69
C THR A 291 -34.29 -9.94 -10.74
N LEU A 292 -33.46 -10.49 -9.86
CA LEU A 292 -32.03 -10.24 -9.82
C LEU A 292 -31.27 -11.55 -10.03
N THR A 293 -30.44 -11.61 -11.07
CA THR A 293 -29.52 -12.73 -11.27
C THR A 293 -28.35 -12.61 -10.31
N HIS A 294 -28.19 -13.60 -9.43
CA HIS A 294 -27.09 -13.70 -8.47
C HIS A 294 -25.81 -14.23 -9.12
N LEU A 295 -24.67 -14.16 -8.41
CA LEU A 295 -23.36 -14.66 -8.84
C LEU A 295 -23.30 -16.18 -9.04
N ASP A 296 -24.22 -16.93 -8.44
CA ASP A 296 -24.37 -18.38 -8.65
C ASP A 296 -25.31 -18.74 -9.81
N GLY A 297 -25.85 -17.73 -10.51
CA GLY A 297 -26.77 -17.90 -11.63
C GLY A 297 -28.24 -18.09 -11.25
N ARG A 298 -28.57 -18.18 -9.95
CA ARG A 298 -29.98 -18.21 -9.50
C ARG A 298 -30.65 -16.85 -9.74
N GLN A 299 -31.96 -16.88 -9.97
CA GLN A 299 -32.77 -15.67 -9.99
C GLN A 299 -33.45 -15.47 -8.64
N LEU A 300 -33.19 -14.32 -8.02
CA LEU A 300 -33.83 -13.89 -6.79
C LEU A 300 -35.01 -12.99 -7.14
N LEU A 301 -36.20 -13.39 -6.70
CA LEU A 301 -37.40 -12.55 -6.81
C LEU A 301 -37.45 -11.59 -5.62
N ILE A 302 -37.27 -10.31 -5.89
CA ILE A 302 -37.28 -9.26 -4.87
C ILE A 302 -38.61 -8.53 -4.99
N LYS A 303 -39.36 -8.49 -3.89
CA LYS A 303 -40.67 -7.85 -3.80
C LYS A 303 -40.76 -6.98 -2.56
N SER A 304 -41.44 -5.85 -2.67
CA SER A 304 -41.79 -5.03 -1.52
C SER A 304 -42.91 -5.68 -0.71
N GLN A 305 -43.00 -5.34 0.57
CA GLN A 305 -44.18 -5.67 1.36
C GLN A 305 -45.34 -4.73 0.98
N PRO A 306 -46.61 -5.19 1.04
CA PRO A 306 -47.75 -4.32 0.78
C PRO A 306 -47.77 -3.10 1.72
N GLY A 307 -47.81 -1.89 1.15
CA GLY A 307 -47.79 -0.63 1.90
C GLY A 307 -46.40 -0.18 2.37
N GLU A 308 -45.33 -0.90 2.00
CA GLU A 308 -43.96 -0.49 2.27
C GLU A 308 -43.51 0.59 1.27
N VAL A 309 -43.06 1.73 1.79
CA VAL A 309 -42.48 2.82 0.99
C VAL A 309 -40.96 2.73 1.03
N ILE A 310 -40.33 2.84 -0.14
CA ILE A 310 -38.88 2.98 -0.29
C ILE A 310 -38.52 4.45 -0.44
N LYS A 311 -37.59 4.91 0.40
CA LYS A 311 -37.03 6.26 0.30
C LYS A 311 -35.86 6.29 -0.68
N PRO A 312 -35.56 7.46 -1.29
CA PRO A 312 -34.30 7.67 -1.99
C PRO A 312 -33.10 7.33 -1.09
N ASP A 313 -32.08 6.71 -1.69
CA ASP A 313 -30.84 6.28 -1.06
C ASP A 313 -31.02 5.28 0.10
N GLN A 314 -32.14 4.57 0.13
CA GLN A 314 -32.41 3.56 1.14
C GLN A 314 -31.74 2.24 0.80
N PHE A 315 -31.16 1.60 1.82
CA PHE A 315 -30.63 0.24 1.71
C PHE A 315 -31.61 -0.80 2.29
N LYS A 316 -31.79 -1.92 1.58
CA LYS A 316 -32.44 -3.13 2.11
C LYS A 316 -31.50 -4.31 2.02
N GLY A 317 -31.52 -5.18 3.03
CA GLY A 317 -30.64 -6.35 3.12
C GLY A 317 -31.41 -7.66 2.93
N ILE A 318 -30.85 -8.56 2.14
CA ILE A 318 -31.27 -9.97 2.02
C ILE A 318 -30.22 -10.82 2.72
N ASN A 319 -30.63 -11.56 3.73
CA ASN A 319 -29.74 -12.44 4.49
C ASN A 319 -29.32 -13.64 3.63
N ASP A 320 -28.11 -14.15 3.89
CA ASP A 320 -27.55 -15.36 3.27
C ASP A 320 -27.37 -15.33 1.74
N GLU A 321 -27.51 -14.15 1.13
CA GLU A 321 -27.32 -13.93 -0.31
C GLU A 321 -26.06 -13.09 -0.62
N GLY A 322 -25.12 -12.96 0.31
CA GLY A 322 -23.80 -12.36 0.09
C GLY A 322 -22.76 -13.33 -0.48
N MET A 323 -21.48 -13.01 -0.29
CA MET A 323 -20.36 -13.91 -0.61
C MET A 323 -20.25 -15.02 0.43
N PRO A 324 -19.82 -16.23 0.04
CA PRO A 324 -19.48 -17.28 0.99
C PRO A 324 -18.27 -16.87 1.85
N MET A 325 -18.28 -17.26 3.12
CA MET A 325 -17.15 -17.04 4.01
C MET A 325 -16.01 -18.01 3.71
N TYR A 326 -14.78 -17.50 3.63
CA TYR A 326 -13.60 -18.34 3.44
C TYR A 326 -13.49 -19.40 4.54
N GLN A 327 -13.15 -20.64 4.18
CA GLN A 327 -13.14 -21.84 5.05
C GLN A 327 -14.50 -22.30 5.60
N ARG A 328 -15.54 -21.46 5.53
CA ARG A 328 -16.91 -21.80 5.97
C ARG A 328 -17.91 -21.53 4.84
N PRO A 329 -17.84 -22.31 3.74
CA PRO A 329 -18.60 -22.02 2.52
C PRO A 329 -20.13 -22.13 2.69
N PHE A 330 -20.60 -22.78 3.76
CA PHE A 330 -22.02 -22.87 4.09
C PHE A 330 -22.58 -21.59 4.71
N MET A 331 -21.72 -20.71 5.24
CA MET A 331 -22.15 -19.39 5.74
C MET A 331 -21.90 -18.35 4.66
N ARG A 332 -22.91 -17.52 4.42
CA ARG A 332 -22.86 -16.42 3.44
C ARG A 332 -23.07 -15.09 4.16
N GLY A 333 -22.49 -14.03 3.60
CA GLY A 333 -22.81 -12.67 4.01
C GLY A 333 -24.20 -12.26 3.52
N LYS A 334 -24.45 -10.94 3.50
CA LYS A 334 -25.71 -10.34 3.10
C LYS A 334 -25.60 -9.67 1.73
N LEU A 335 -26.71 -9.60 1.02
CA LEU A 335 -26.85 -8.76 -0.16
C LEU A 335 -27.60 -7.49 0.22
N TYR A 336 -26.97 -6.34 0.06
CA TYR A 336 -27.58 -5.03 0.20
C TYR A 336 -27.97 -4.48 -1.16
N ILE A 337 -29.21 -4.02 -1.26
CA ILE A 337 -29.74 -3.32 -2.42
C ILE A 337 -29.86 -1.86 -2.04
N HIS A 338 -29.13 -1.02 -2.76
CA HIS A 338 -29.24 0.43 -2.71
C HIS A 338 -30.32 0.86 -3.70
N PHE A 339 -31.38 1.50 -3.19
CA PHE A 339 -32.47 1.98 -4.01
C PHE A 339 -32.30 3.46 -4.31
N SER A 340 -32.14 3.79 -5.60
CA SER A 340 -32.31 5.15 -6.12
C SER A 340 -33.75 5.29 -6.62
N VAL A 341 -34.35 6.46 -6.42
CA VAL A 341 -35.73 6.73 -6.84
C VAL A 341 -35.72 7.79 -7.94
N ASP A 342 -36.19 7.40 -9.11
CA ASP A 342 -36.31 8.25 -10.28
C ASP A 342 -37.64 9.01 -10.21
N PHE A 343 -37.54 10.34 -10.07
CA PHE A 343 -38.69 11.24 -10.08
C PHE A 343 -39.07 11.58 -11.53
N PRO A 344 -40.37 11.75 -11.83
CA PRO A 344 -40.81 12.22 -13.13
C PRO A 344 -40.31 13.65 -13.39
N GLU A 345 -39.94 13.95 -14.64
CA GLU A 345 -39.44 15.28 -15.03
C GLU A 345 -40.45 16.41 -14.78
N SER A 346 -41.75 16.13 -14.94
CA SER A 346 -42.83 17.08 -14.66
C SER A 346 -44.14 16.35 -14.33
N LEU A 347 -45.05 17.05 -13.67
CA LEU A 347 -46.38 16.56 -13.32
C LEU A 347 -47.45 17.53 -13.83
N THR A 348 -48.55 16.99 -14.34
CA THR A 348 -49.70 17.81 -14.76
C THR A 348 -50.50 18.31 -13.54
N PRO A 349 -51.24 19.43 -13.65
CA PRO A 349 -52.05 19.94 -12.54
C PRO A 349 -53.08 18.93 -12.01
N GLU A 350 -53.60 18.06 -12.87
CA GLU A 350 -54.52 16.98 -12.49
C GLU A 350 -53.83 15.89 -11.65
N GLN A 351 -52.59 15.52 -12.03
CA GLN A 351 -51.77 14.57 -11.25
C GLN A 351 -51.41 15.15 -9.88
N CYS A 352 -51.09 16.44 -9.81
CA CYS A 352 -50.82 17.11 -8.54
C CYS A 352 -52.03 17.05 -7.59
N LYS A 353 -53.24 17.34 -8.08
CA LYS A 353 -54.48 17.22 -7.28
C LYS A 353 -54.72 15.79 -6.80
N ALA A 354 -54.45 14.79 -7.64
CA ALA A 354 -54.59 13.39 -7.27
C ALA A 354 -53.59 12.99 -6.16
N LEU A 355 -52.36 13.50 -6.21
CA LEU A 355 -51.35 13.28 -5.18
C LEU A 355 -51.72 13.96 -3.86
N GLU A 356 -52.25 15.18 -3.88
CA GLU A 356 -52.72 15.89 -2.69
C GLU A 356 -53.87 15.18 -1.96
N ALA A 357 -54.69 14.42 -2.69
CA ALA A 357 -55.77 13.66 -2.08
C ALA A 357 -55.27 12.45 -1.27
N VAL A 358 -54.06 11.96 -1.55
CA VAL A 358 -53.51 10.71 -1.00
C VAL A 358 -52.34 10.97 -0.04
N LEU A 359 -51.53 11.97 -0.33
CA LEU A 359 -50.36 12.35 0.48
C LEU A 359 -50.75 13.32 1.61
N PRO A 360 -49.90 13.47 2.66
CA PRO A 360 -50.14 14.45 3.71
C PRO A 360 -50.37 15.84 3.13
N PRO A 361 -51.31 16.62 3.71
CA PRO A 361 -51.62 17.95 3.21
C PRO A 361 -50.37 18.82 3.27
N ARG A 362 -50.22 19.72 2.27
CA ARG A 362 -49.12 20.68 2.26
C ARG A 362 -49.13 21.45 3.58
N PRO A 363 -47.98 21.59 4.26
CA PRO A 363 -47.89 22.46 5.42
C PRO A 363 -48.27 23.87 4.97
N SER A 364 -49.40 24.39 5.46
CA SER A 364 -49.81 25.75 5.20
C SER A 364 -48.98 26.66 6.10
N ILE A 365 -48.05 27.40 5.51
CA ILE A 365 -47.40 28.51 6.20
C ILE A 365 -48.44 29.63 6.24
N GLN A 366 -49.02 29.88 7.41
CA GLN A 366 -49.90 31.02 7.63
C GLN A 366 -49.04 32.23 7.99
N MET A 367 -48.53 32.91 6.97
CA MET A 367 -48.01 34.26 7.14
C MET A 367 -49.16 35.24 6.94
N THR A 368 -49.22 36.26 7.78
CA THR A 368 -50.15 37.38 7.58
C THR A 368 -49.71 38.21 6.37
N ASP A 369 -50.64 38.90 5.72
CA ASP A 369 -50.33 39.76 4.56
C ASP A 369 -49.25 40.82 4.90
N MET A 370 -49.21 41.30 6.15
CA MET A 370 -48.16 42.21 6.63
C MET A 370 -46.78 41.53 6.69
N GLU A 371 -46.70 40.26 7.07
CA GLU A 371 -45.44 39.52 7.11
C GLU A 371 -44.97 39.11 5.69
N LEU A 372 -45.91 38.93 4.75
CA LEU A 372 -45.62 38.67 3.34
C LEU A 372 -45.12 39.92 2.61
N ASP A 373 -45.68 41.10 2.91
CA ASP A 373 -45.21 42.39 2.37
C ASP A 373 -43.78 42.75 2.82
N GLU A 374 -43.33 42.21 3.97
CA GLU A 374 -41.94 42.34 4.44
C GLU A 374 -40.99 41.30 3.82
N CYS A 375 -41.49 40.32 3.06
CA CYS A 375 -40.67 39.30 2.40
C CYS A 375 -40.33 39.68 0.95
N GLU A 376 -39.06 39.60 0.59
CA GLU A 376 -38.64 39.73 -0.81
C GLU A 376 -39.02 38.45 -1.60
N GLU A 377 -39.78 38.62 -2.69
CA GLU A 377 -40.11 37.51 -3.59
C GLU A 377 -38.85 37.02 -4.32
N THR A 378 -38.48 35.76 -4.10
CA THR A 378 -37.32 35.14 -4.76
C THR A 378 -37.75 34.07 -5.75
N THR A 379 -37.13 34.05 -6.93
CA THR A 379 -37.32 32.98 -7.91
C THR A 379 -36.19 31.94 -7.82
N LEU A 380 -36.57 30.68 -7.69
CA LEU A 380 -35.62 29.57 -7.76
C LEU A 380 -35.29 29.28 -9.23
N HIS A 381 -34.03 28.95 -9.49
CA HIS A 381 -33.56 28.47 -10.78
C HIS A 381 -32.74 27.19 -10.58
N ASP A 382 -32.69 26.35 -11.61
CA ASP A 382 -31.93 25.12 -11.56
C ASP A 382 -30.43 25.43 -11.54
N VAL A 383 -29.72 24.82 -10.59
CA VAL A 383 -28.28 25.01 -10.42
C VAL A 383 -27.58 23.67 -10.46
N ASN A 384 -26.60 23.53 -11.35
CA ASN A 384 -25.59 22.50 -11.24
C ASN A 384 -24.51 22.97 -10.25
N ILE A 385 -24.60 22.46 -9.02
CA ILE A 385 -23.75 22.90 -7.90
C ILE A 385 -22.26 22.64 -8.19
N GLU A 386 -21.89 21.54 -8.86
CA GLU A 386 -20.49 21.25 -9.18
C GLU A 386 -19.91 22.29 -10.14
N GLU A 387 -20.69 22.66 -11.16
CA GLU A 387 -20.28 23.66 -12.14
C GLU A 387 -20.21 25.06 -11.53
N GLU A 388 -21.16 25.39 -10.65
CA GLU A 388 -21.16 26.67 -9.96
C GLU A 388 -20.00 26.79 -8.97
N MET A 389 -19.66 25.72 -8.25
CA MET A 389 -18.49 25.69 -7.37
C MET A 389 -17.19 25.81 -8.16
N ARG A 390 -17.09 25.16 -9.34
CA ARG A 390 -15.94 25.31 -10.23
C ARG A 390 -15.81 26.75 -10.75
N ARG A 391 -16.93 27.38 -11.14
CA ARG A 391 -16.95 28.79 -11.61
C ARG A 391 -16.52 29.75 -10.50
N LYS A 392 -16.97 29.53 -9.26
CA LYS A 392 -16.55 30.33 -8.09
C LYS A 392 -15.08 30.15 -7.77
N GLN A 393 -14.54 28.94 -7.91
CA GLN A 393 -13.12 28.67 -7.67
C GLN A 393 -12.22 29.34 -8.72
N GLN A 394 -12.65 29.35 -9.99
CA GLN A 394 -11.96 30.07 -11.08
C GLN A 394 -12.01 31.59 -10.88
N ALA A 395 -13.18 32.15 -10.57
CA ALA A 395 -13.31 33.59 -10.31
C ALA A 395 -12.50 34.05 -9.08
N ALA A 396 -12.37 33.19 -8.06
CA ALA A 396 -11.50 33.47 -6.92
C ALA A 396 -10.01 33.48 -7.33
N GLN A 397 -9.58 32.57 -8.22
CA GLN A 397 -8.22 32.59 -8.76
C GLN A 397 -7.94 33.83 -9.61
N GLU A 398 -8.86 34.22 -10.49
CA GLU A 398 -8.72 35.42 -11.35
C GLU A 398 -8.63 36.71 -10.52
N ALA A 399 -9.34 36.80 -9.39
CA ALA A 399 -9.24 37.95 -8.48
C ALA A 399 -7.90 38.05 -7.74
N TYR A 400 -7.18 36.93 -7.54
CA TYR A 400 -5.81 36.95 -6.98
C TYR A 400 -4.75 37.27 -8.05
N ASP A 401 -5.00 36.93 -9.32
CA ASP A 401 -4.09 37.25 -10.43
C ASP A 401 -4.18 38.74 -10.84
N GLU A 402 -5.35 39.39 -10.73
CA GLU A 402 -5.48 40.84 -11.01
C GLU A 402 -4.76 41.74 -9.98
N ASP A 403 -4.56 41.27 -8.75
CA ASP A 403 -3.82 42.00 -7.70
C ASP A 403 -2.28 41.93 -7.87
N GLU A 404 -1.74 40.96 -8.63
CA GLU A 404 -0.31 40.90 -8.96
C GLU A 404 0.08 41.80 -10.16
N ASP A 405 -0.87 42.16 -11.03
CA ASP A 405 -0.61 42.96 -12.23
C ASP A 405 -0.62 44.49 -11.99
N MET A 406 -0.99 44.96 -10.78
CA MET A 406 -0.98 46.39 -10.40
C MET A 406 0.38 46.94 -9.92
N HIS A 407 1.49 46.25 -10.22
CA HIS A 407 2.86 46.72 -9.97
C HIS A 407 3.77 46.69 -11.21
N GLY A 408 3.22 46.94 -12.40
CA GLY A 408 3.96 47.06 -13.66
C GLY A 408 4.33 48.49 -14.12
N GLY A 409 4.50 49.45 -13.20
CA GLY A 409 4.77 50.85 -13.53
C GLY A 409 6.18 51.32 -13.16
N ALA A 410 7.24 50.84 -13.83
CA ALA A 410 8.53 51.53 -13.80
C ALA A 410 9.37 51.26 -15.06
N GLN A 411 9.39 52.26 -15.94
CA GLN A 411 10.43 52.47 -16.96
C GLN A 411 11.82 52.22 -16.36
N ARG A 412 12.59 51.31 -16.95
CA ARG A 412 14.05 51.31 -16.81
C ARG A 412 14.69 51.47 -18.17
N VAL A 413 15.20 52.68 -18.34
CA VAL A 413 15.96 53.22 -19.45
C VAL A 413 17.25 52.41 -19.65
N GLN A 414 17.58 52.13 -20.91
CA GLN A 414 18.85 51.56 -21.34
C GLN A 414 20.01 52.52 -21.06
N CYS A 415 21.08 52.01 -20.45
CA CYS A 415 22.41 52.59 -20.60
C CYS A 415 23.41 51.48 -20.93
N ALA A 416 23.93 51.55 -22.16
CA ALA A 416 25.17 50.90 -22.55
C ALA A 416 26.35 51.78 -22.10
N GLN A 417 27.46 51.16 -21.70
CA GLN A 417 28.81 51.62 -22.08
C GLN A 417 29.91 50.62 -21.70
N GLN A 418 30.60 50.19 -22.76
CA GLN A 418 32.01 49.80 -22.93
C GLN A 418 32.61 48.66 -22.10
#